data_AF-A0A0R3RS12-F1
#
_entry.id   AF-A0A0R3RS12-F1
#
_cell.length_a   1.000
_cell.length_b   1.000
_cell.length_c   1.000
_cell.angle_alpha   90.00
_cell.angle_beta   90.00
_cell.angle_gamma   90.00
#
_symmetry.space_group_name_H-M   'P 1'
#
loop_
_entity.id
_entity.type
_entity.pdbx_description
1 polymer ?
#
loop_
_entity_poly.entity_id
_entity_poly.type
_entity_poly.pdbx_seq_one_letter_code
_entity_poly.pdbx_strand_id
1 'polypeptide(L)'
;MGGPSVTAVSRLKKDYAKLMKDPVPFVVAAPLHSNILEWHYVIRGAPQTPYEGGFYHGKLIFPPDFPFKPPSIFMLTPSGRFQTNTRLCLSISDFHPDTWNPAWTVSTIITGLLSFMNDTAPTLGSITSSDAEKRILARKSREFNLKDRLFCEMFSDLAKQIREELAEEQNKLLSEENAVDDSASQRRSGEEGDYATLTYNLVVLAGVRKAVWEATTRTIHRVAILKLCLACMQGMVRRSFMPARLIMLFCGCLICIICTIILSLACNCEEQFTSIRMRSFAASNFYGQQGMEGVSDLPSTYLAIVIMSSPNDSIVRDVIRDTWLKLSSKGKTTFRYAFPIGTKNLSLSFKERLKEENNLFNDLIFLEDFLDTYQNLTKKSLLSMQAMRNMYKFEFLLKVDSDSFVRLGAFLKALKDIASPNLYWGFLDGRARPKRKGQWAERDWIICDRYVPYQLGGGYVLSYKLVDFFVRNKDLLKIYKNEDVSIGAWLAGLSVRYVHDPRFDTEFRSRGCNNQYIITHKQTPDSLKKLYASVVNTGKLCENEYRIRPSYVYDWSVPPSMCCARQNSSNIP
;
A
#
# COMPACT_ATOMS: atom_id res chain seq x y z
N MET A 1 6.17 13.53 -31.18
CA MET A 1 6.76 13.94 -29.89
C MET A 1 7.67 15.13 -30.17
N GLY A 2 7.59 16.21 -29.38
CA GLY A 2 8.45 17.38 -29.58
C GLY A 2 9.91 17.05 -29.26
N GLY A 3 10.84 17.60 -30.03
CA GLY A 3 12.28 17.47 -29.79
C GLY A 3 12.70 18.03 -28.41
N PRO A 4 13.93 17.73 -27.95
CA PRO A 4 14.40 18.16 -26.64
C PRO A 4 14.41 19.69 -26.54
N SER A 5 13.91 20.25 -25.43
CA SER A 5 14.02 21.70 -25.22
C SER A 5 15.48 22.09 -24.98
N VAL A 6 15.86 23.29 -25.42
CA VAL A 6 17.20 23.86 -25.20
C VAL A 6 17.55 23.87 -23.70
N THR A 7 16.56 24.11 -22.84
CA THR A 7 16.69 24.10 -21.39
C THR A 7 17.01 22.71 -20.85
N ALA A 8 16.32 21.66 -21.30
CA ALA A 8 16.57 20.28 -20.88
C ALA A 8 17.97 19.81 -21.27
N VAL A 9 18.38 20.08 -22.51
CA VAL A 9 19.73 19.75 -23.01
C VAL A 9 20.80 20.47 -22.19
N SER A 10 20.66 21.78 -21.98
CA SER A 10 21.62 22.57 -21.21
C SER A 10 21.73 22.06 -19.77
N ARG A 11 20.60 21.73 -19.14
CA ARG A 11 20.57 21.20 -17.78
C ARG A 11 21.25 19.83 -17.68
N LEU A 12 20.94 18.91 -18.58
CA LEU A 12 21.52 17.56 -18.56
C LEU A 12 23.02 17.57 -18.84
N LYS A 13 23.52 18.48 -19.70
CA LYS A 13 24.96 18.70 -19.88
C LYS A 13 25.65 19.13 -18.59
N LYS A 14 25.03 20.05 -17.83
CA LYS A 14 25.55 20.50 -16.52
C LYS A 14 25.54 19.37 -15.49
N ASP A 15 24.45 18.59 -15.44
CA ASP A 15 24.35 17.45 -14.53
C ASP A 15 25.38 16.37 -14.88
N TYR A 16 25.68 16.13 -16.16
CA TYR A 16 26.73 15.22 -16.59
C TYR A 16 28.11 15.69 -16.15
N ALA A 17 28.45 16.96 -16.41
CA ALA A 17 29.72 17.54 -15.96
C ALA A 17 29.88 17.47 -14.43
N LYS A 18 28.78 17.69 -13.68
CA LYS A 18 28.77 17.54 -12.22
C LYS A 18 29.00 16.10 -11.78
N LEU A 19 28.33 15.13 -12.41
CA LEU A 19 28.49 13.71 -12.11
C LEU A 19 29.91 13.21 -12.39
N MET A 20 30.55 13.69 -13.47
CA MET A 20 31.94 13.34 -13.78
C MET A 20 32.92 13.94 -12.78
N LYS A 21 32.61 15.14 -12.23
CA LYS A 21 33.43 15.80 -11.21
C LYS A 21 33.26 15.18 -9.81
N ASP A 22 32.03 14.78 -9.48
CA ASP A 22 31.63 14.25 -8.18
C ASP A 22 30.77 12.97 -8.38
N PRO A 23 31.42 11.81 -8.59
CA PRO A 23 30.74 10.57 -8.91
C PRO A 23 29.98 10.00 -7.70
N VAL A 24 28.82 9.40 -7.96
CA VAL A 24 28.01 8.75 -6.92
C VAL A 24 28.65 7.41 -6.55
N PRO A 25 28.91 7.11 -5.26
CA PRO A 25 29.45 5.82 -4.85
C PRO A 25 28.59 4.66 -5.35
N PHE A 26 29.27 3.58 -5.77
CA PHE A 26 28.64 2.36 -6.30
C PHE A 26 27.81 2.54 -7.58
N VAL A 27 27.88 3.70 -8.27
CA VAL A 27 27.12 3.91 -9.50
C VAL A 27 27.96 4.51 -10.61
N VAL A 28 27.74 4.02 -11.83
CA VAL A 28 28.23 4.64 -13.07
C VAL A 28 27.01 5.02 -13.91
N ALA A 29 27.00 6.21 -14.51
CA ALA A 29 25.92 6.63 -15.40
C ALA A 29 26.40 7.57 -16.51
N ALA A 30 25.77 7.46 -17.68
CA ALA A 30 26.10 8.26 -18.86
C ALA A 30 24.87 8.46 -19.78
N PRO A 31 24.77 9.61 -20.47
CA PRO A 31 23.79 9.80 -21.53
C PRO A 31 24.09 8.90 -22.74
N LEU A 32 23.05 8.52 -23.48
CA LEU A 32 23.21 7.89 -24.78
C LEU A 32 23.80 8.91 -25.78
N HIS A 33 24.81 8.50 -26.55
CA HIS A 33 25.49 9.37 -27.53
C HIS A 33 24.54 10.02 -28.54
N SER A 34 23.50 9.29 -28.95
CA SER A 34 22.49 9.74 -29.92
C SER A 34 21.33 10.51 -29.30
N ASN A 35 21.12 10.42 -27.98
CA ASN A 35 19.98 11.04 -27.30
C ASN A 35 20.31 11.39 -25.85
N ILE A 36 20.59 12.67 -25.60
CA ILE A 36 20.89 13.15 -24.24
C ILE A 36 19.70 13.03 -23.26
N LEU A 37 18.46 12.85 -23.75
CA LEU A 37 17.30 12.62 -22.89
C LEU A 37 17.18 11.16 -22.40
N GLU A 38 17.99 10.24 -22.92
CA GLU A 38 18.04 8.86 -22.45
C GLU A 38 19.40 8.62 -21.81
N TRP A 39 19.41 8.28 -20.53
CA TRP A 39 20.62 7.97 -19.79
C TRP A 39 20.57 6.54 -19.31
N HIS A 40 21.72 5.88 -19.32
CA HIS A 40 21.87 4.58 -18.71
C HIS A 40 22.70 4.71 -17.43
N TYR A 41 22.42 3.82 -16.47
CA TYR A 41 23.17 3.72 -15.23
C TYR A 41 23.40 2.26 -14.86
N VAL A 42 24.44 2.00 -14.07
CA VAL A 42 24.74 0.70 -13.50
C VAL A 42 24.99 0.86 -12.00
N ILE A 43 24.12 0.24 -11.20
CA ILE A 43 24.28 0.17 -9.75
C ILE A 43 25.10 -1.08 -9.41
N ARG A 44 26.18 -0.92 -8.65
CA ARG A 44 26.90 -2.01 -7.99
C ARG A 44 26.22 -2.30 -6.66
N GLY A 45 25.92 -3.57 -6.40
CA GLY A 45 25.27 -3.98 -5.15
C GLY A 45 26.14 -3.65 -3.94
N ALA A 46 25.56 -2.93 -2.97
CA ALA A 46 26.30 -2.50 -1.78
C ALA A 46 26.68 -3.70 -0.89
N PRO A 47 27.81 -3.63 -0.16
CA PRO A 47 28.21 -4.66 0.81
C PRO A 47 27.14 -4.90 1.86
N GLN A 48 27.06 -6.13 2.39
CA GLN A 48 26.12 -6.54 3.44
C GLN A 48 24.64 -6.46 3.02
N THR A 49 24.36 -6.42 1.71
CA THR A 49 23.01 -6.47 1.17
C THR A 49 22.78 -7.76 0.38
N PRO A 50 21.54 -8.18 0.13
CA PRO A 50 21.25 -9.29 -0.78
C PRO A 50 21.73 -9.07 -2.22
N TYR A 51 22.10 -7.83 -2.56
CA TYR A 51 22.52 -7.43 -3.90
C TYR A 51 24.03 -7.43 -4.11
N GLU A 52 24.81 -7.60 -3.04
CA GLU A 52 26.27 -7.60 -3.03
C GLU A 52 26.87 -8.47 -4.16
N GLY A 53 27.88 -7.94 -4.84
CA GLY A 53 28.50 -8.57 -6.02
C GLY A 53 27.69 -8.48 -7.32
N GLY A 54 26.47 -7.94 -7.29
CA GLY A 54 25.64 -7.74 -8.47
C GLY A 54 25.87 -6.40 -9.18
N PHE A 55 25.57 -6.37 -10.49
CA PHE A 55 25.63 -5.19 -11.35
C PHE A 55 24.27 -4.99 -12.02
N TYR A 56 23.59 -3.88 -11.73
CA TYR A 56 22.21 -3.66 -12.14
C TYR A 56 22.12 -2.48 -13.09
N HIS A 57 22.04 -2.80 -14.39
CA HIS A 57 21.85 -1.84 -15.47
C HIS A 57 20.39 -1.38 -15.51
N GLY A 58 20.21 -0.08 -15.68
CA GLY A 58 18.91 0.57 -15.82
C GLY A 58 18.99 1.79 -16.72
N LYS A 59 17.86 2.47 -16.89
CA LYS A 59 17.79 3.70 -17.67
C LYS A 59 16.84 4.75 -17.11
N LEU A 60 17.17 6.01 -17.39
CA LEU A 60 16.37 7.19 -17.14
C LEU A 60 15.92 7.77 -18.48
N ILE A 61 14.64 8.06 -18.61
CA ILE A 61 14.08 8.76 -19.78
C ILE A 61 13.56 10.12 -19.32
N PHE A 62 14.27 11.18 -19.71
CA PHE A 62 13.93 12.56 -19.37
C PHE A 62 12.91 13.13 -20.36
N PRO A 63 11.86 13.82 -19.87
CA PRO A 63 10.92 14.49 -20.76
C PRO A 63 11.54 15.77 -21.37
N PRO A 64 11.04 16.27 -22.51
CA PRO A 64 11.56 17.47 -23.16
C PRO A 64 11.55 18.72 -22.28
N ASP A 65 10.70 18.78 -21.26
CA ASP A 65 10.55 19.88 -20.30
C ASP A 65 11.32 19.64 -18.97
N PHE A 66 12.25 18.68 -18.92
CA PHE A 66 13.21 18.56 -17.81
C PHE A 66 14.02 19.88 -17.65
N PRO A 67 14.29 20.36 -16.43
CA PRO A 67 14.07 19.73 -15.12
C PRO A 67 12.71 20.07 -14.48
N PHE A 68 11.75 20.62 -15.20
CA PHE A 68 10.45 20.99 -14.60
C PHE A 68 9.53 19.78 -14.40
N LYS A 69 9.80 18.67 -15.09
CA LYS A 69 9.17 17.37 -14.85
C LYS A 69 10.22 16.28 -14.59
N PRO A 70 9.88 15.25 -13.78
CA PRO A 70 10.80 14.15 -13.49
C PRO A 70 11.04 13.24 -14.70
N PRO A 71 12.13 12.44 -14.68
CA PRO A 71 12.30 11.32 -15.62
C PRO A 71 11.44 10.10 -15.27
N SER A 72 11.20 9.26 -16.27
CA SER A 72 10.82 7.85 -16.06
C SER A 72 12.06 7.03 -15.68
N ILE A 73 11.92 6.08 -14.75
CA ILE A 73 13.02 5.25 -14.25
C ILE A 73 12.73 3.77 -14.56
N PHE A 74 13.73 3.01 -14.99
CA PHE A 74 13.60 1.60 -15.37
C PHE A 74 14.79 0.77 -14.91
N MET A 75 14.54 -0.44 -14.42
CA MET A 75 15.57 -1.47 -14.23
C MET A 75 15.59 -2.41 -15.43
N LEU A 76 16.75 -2.72 -16.00
CA LEU A 76 16.89 -3.63 -17.13
C LEU A 76 17.42 -4.99 -16.68
N THR A 77 18.41 -5.01 -15.80
CA THR A 77 18.93 -6.25 -15.21
C THR A 77 17.96 -6.83 -14.18
N PRO A 78 17.63 -8.13 -14.22
CA PRO A 78 16.83 -8.78 -13.19
C PRO A 78 17.49 -8.68 -11.82
N SER A 79 16.81 -8.04 -10.86
CA SER A 79 17.36 -7.78 -9.52
C SER A 79 16.64 -8.51 -8.38
N GLY A 80 15.44 -9.05 -8.62
CA GLY A 80 14.56 -9.57 -7.57
C GLY A 80 13.85 -8.46 -6.77
N ARG A 81 14.15 -7.18 -7.07
CA ARG A 81 13.51 -6.02 -6.45
C ARG A 81 12.57 -5.30 -7.39
N PHE A 82 12.98 -5.13 -8.65
CA PHE A 82 12.22 -4.41 -9.66
C PHE A 82 11.94 -5.29 -10.87
N GLN A 83 10.71 -5.25 -11.35
CA GLN A 83 10.30 -5.82 -12.62
C GLN A 83 11.10 -5.13 -13.73
N THR A 84 11.71 -5.94 -14.60
CA THR A 84 12.52 -5.41 -15.69
C THR A 84 11.69 -4.66 -16.72
N ASN A 85 12.30 -3.67 -17.35
CA ASN A 85 11.75 -2.82 -18.40
C ASN A 85 10.36 -2.23 -18.08
N THR A 86 10.09 -2.00 -16.79
CA THR A 86 8.83 -1.45 -16.28
C THR A 86 9.11 -0.11 -15.61
N ARG A 87 8.25 0.88 -15.84
CA ARG A 87 8.38 2.20 -15.22
C ARG A 87 8.24 2.07 -13.70
N LEU A 88 9.23 2.56 -12.97
CA LEU A 88 9.28 2.51 -11.51
C LEU A 88 8.63 3.76 -10.90
N CYS A 89 7.71 3.56 -9.95
CA CYS A 89 7.02 4.65 -9.23
C CYS A 89 7.74 4.94 -7.92
N LEU A 90 8.72 5.83 -7.98
CA LEU A 90 9.51 6.32 -6.84
C LEU A 90 9.17 7.80 -6.64
N SER A 91 9.36 8.34 -5.43
CA SER A 91 9.08 9.76 -5.13
C SER A 91 9.85 10.76 -6.00
N ILE A 92 10.86 10.29 -6.72
CA ILE A 92 11.74 11.02 -7.64
C ILE A 92 11.42 10.76 -9.13
N SER A 93 10.38 9.99 -9.46
CA SER A 93 10.04 9.62 -10.83
C SER A 93 8.79 10.31 -11.36
N ASP A 94 8.54 10.17 -12.66
CA ASP A 94 7.47 10.83 -13.41
C ASP A 94 6.03 10.50 -12.96
N PHE A 95 5.87 9.52 -12.06
CA PHE A 95 4.61 9.23 -11.38
C PHE A 95 4.27 10.26 -10.30
N HIS A 96 5.26 11.00 -9.81
CA HIS A 96 5.12 11.97 -8.73
C HIS A 96 5.62 13.37 -9.12
N PRO A 97 5.02 14.00 -10.16
CA PRO A 97 5.41 15.34 -10.57
C PRO A 97 5.18 16.39 -9.48
N ASP A 98 4.27 16.15 -8.53
CA ASP A 98 3.93 17.07 -7.46
C ASP A 98 4.96 17.07 -6.31
N THR A 99 5.76 16.01 -6.16
CA THR A 99 6.87 15.93 -5.18
C THR A 99 8.23 16.17 -5.81
N TRP A 100 8.25 16.45 -7.10
CA TRP A 100 9.47 16.67 -7.86
C TRP A 100 10.08 18.02 -7.54
N ASN A 101 11.37 18.02 -7.21
CA ASN A 101 12.14 19.24 -7.09
C ASN A 101 13.00 19.43 -8.35
N PRO A 102 12.75 20.48 -9.16
CA PRO A 102 13.57 20.78 -10.33
C PRO A 102 15.06 20.99 -10.03
N ALA A 103 15.45 21.24 -8.77
CA ALA A 103 16.84 21.35 -8.36
C ALA A 103 17.57 19.99 -8.24
N TRP A 104 16.85 18.88 -8.13
CA TRP A 104 17.47 17.55 -8.05
C TRP A 104 18.26 17.24 -9.32
N THR A 105 19.50 16.80 -9.14
CA THR A 105 20.39 16.44 -10.25
C THR A 105 20.27 14.96 -10.59
N VAL A 106 20.80 14.56 -11.74
CA VAL A 106 20.92 13.13 -12.10
C VAL A 106 21.57 12.32 -10.97
N SER A 107 22.63 12.85 -10.33
CA SER A 107 23.26 12.23 -9.15
C SER A 107 22.24 11.99 -8.02
N THR A 108 21.43 12.99 -7.67
CA THR A 108 20.40 12.87 -6.62
C THR A 108 19.35 11.82 -6.94
N ILE A 109 18.90 11.76 -8.21
CA ILE A 109 17.93 10.76 -8.68
C ILE A 109 18.50 9.35 -8.49
N ILE A 110 19.75 9.15 -8.91
CA ILE A 110 20.43 7.85 -8.83
C ILE A 110 20.68 7.45 -7.37
N THR A 111 21.12 8.37 -6.51
CA THR A 111 21.28 8.12 -5.07
C THR A 111 19.94 7.73 -4.43
N GLY A 112 18.85 8.40 -4.80
CA GLY A 112 17.51 8.03 -4.33
C GLY A 112 17.10 6.63 -4.78
N LEU A 113 17.36 6.27 -6.04
CA LEU A 113 17.10 4.91 -6.54
C LEU A 113 17.90 3.84 -5.79
N LEU A 114 19.19 4.09 -5.51
CA LEU A 114 20.03 3.18 -4.73
C LEU A 114 19.47 2.96 -3.31
N SER A 115 18.95 4.02 -2.68
CA SER A 115 18.27 3.91 -1.39
C SER A 115 17.02 3.02 -1.49
N PHE A 116 16.17 3.23 -2.50
CA PHE A 116 14.98 2.41 -2.73
C PHE A 116 15.26 0.95 -3.12
N MET A 117 16.43 0.68 -3.71
CA MET A 117 16.85 -0.68 -4.05
C MET A 117 17.08 -1.53 -2.78
N ASN A 118 17.60 -0.91 -1.72
CA ASN A 118 17.85 -1.57 -0.43
C ASN A 118 16.64 -1.54 0.51
N ASP A 119 15.58 -0.83 0.15
CA ASP A 119 14.29 -0.85 0.85
C ASP A 119 13.43 -2.05 0.42
N THR A 120 12.51 -2.46 1.28
CA THR A 120 11.50 -3.50 1.03
C THR A 120 10.11 -2.93 0.71
N ALA A 121 9.92 -1.62 0.83
CA ALA A 121 8.63 -0.97 0.57
C ALA A 121 8.10 -1.29 -0.85
N PRO A 122 6.83 -1.70 -1.01
CA PRO A 122 6.26 -1.99 -2.32
C PRO A 122 6.00 -0.69 -3.11
N THR A 123 6.50 -0.65 -4.34
CA THR A 123 6.29 0.44 -5.31
C THR A 123 5.84 -0.12 -6.67
N LEU A 124 5.28 0.71 -7.56
CA LEU A 124 4.95 0.24 -8.91
C LEU A 124 6.22 -0.22 -9.62
N GLY A 125 6.16 -1.40 -10.23
CA GLY A 125 7.32 -2.02 -10.84
C GLY A 125 8.24 -2.71 -9.83
N SER A 126 7.91 -2.76 -8.52
CA SER A 126 8.57 -3.67 -7.59
C SER A 126 8.02 -5.09 -7.71
N ILE A 127 8.87 -6.07 -7.39
CA ILE A 127 8.52 -7.49 -7.27
C ILE A 127 8.94 -7.99 -5.89
N THR A 128 8.34 -9.09 -5.45
CA THR A 128 8.69 -9.74 -4.19
C THR A 128 9.50 -11.00 -4.48
N SER A 129 10.71 -11.07 -3.95
CA SER A 129 11.55 -12.27 -3.96
C SER A 129 12.26 -12.43 -2.62
N SER A 130 12.65 -13.66 -2.29
CA SER A 130 13.52 -13.97 -1.16
C SER A 130 14.92 -13.39 -1.34
N ASP A 131 15.66 -13.20 -0.25
CA ASP A 131 17.05 -12.76 -0.31
C ASP A 131 17.97 -13.81 -0.96
N ALA A 132 17.63 -15.09 -0.85
CA ALA A 132 18.32 -16.17 -1.56
C ALA A 132 18.20 -15.98 -3.09
N GLU A 133 17.00 -15.67 -3.60
CA GLU A 133 16.78 -15.38 -5.02
C GLU A 133 17.53 -14.12 -5.46
N LYS A 134 17.53 -13.05 -4.64
CA LYS A 134 18.29 -11.82 -4.95
C LYS A 134 19.79 -12.11 -5.07
N ARG A 135 20.36 -12.90 -4.16
CA ARG A 135 21.77 -13.33 -4.22
C ARG A 135 22.10 -14.19 -5.43
N ILE A 136 21.15 -15.02 -5.89
CA ILE A 136 21.30 -15.78 -7.15
C ILE A 136 21.31 -14.81 -8.34
N LEU A 137 20.39 -13.84 -8.37
CA LEU A 137 20.32 -12.84 -9.43
C LEU A 137 21.54 -11.92 -9.45
N ALA A 138 22.07 -11.55 -8.28
CA ALA A 138 23.31 -10.79 -8.14
C ALA A 138 24.47 -11.49 -8.87
N ARG A 139 24.68 -12.79 -8.62
CA ARG A 139 25.71 -13.58 -9.31
C ARG A 139 25.51 -13.65 -10.83
N LYS A 140 24.26 -13.83 -11.28
CA LYS A 140 23.90 -13.92 -12.70
C LYS A 140 23.93 -12.59 -13.45
N SER A 141 23.89 -11.47 -12.73
CA SER A 141 23.78 -10.14 -13.33
C SER A 141 24.97 -9.78 -14.24
N ARG A 142 26.18 -10.23 -13.89
CA ARG A 142 27.41 -10.03 -14.65
C ARG A 142 27.30 -10.59 -16.07
N GLU A 143 27.04 -11.89 -16.19
CA GLU A 143 26.84 -12.56 -17.48
C GLU A 143 25.62 -12.02 -18.24
N PHE A 144 24.56 -11.67 -17.52
CA PHE A 144 23.36 -11.09 -18.13
C PHE A 144 23.70 -9.78 -18.86
N ASN A 145 24.42 -8.87 -18.18
CA ASN A 145 24.77 -7.57 -18.74
C ASN A 145 25.78 -7.68 -19.89
N LEU A 146 26.72 -8.63 -19.84
CA LEU A 146 27.68 -8.86 -20.92
C LEU A 146 27.03 -9.34 -22.24
N LYS A 147 25.80 -9.85 -22.19
CA LYS A 147 25.01 -10.21 -23.39
C LYS A 147 24.33 -9.01 -24.03
N ASP A 148 24.18 -7.90 -23.31
CA ASP A 148 23.59 -6.67 -23.81
C ASP A 148 24.67 -5.84 -24.53
N ARG A 149 24.49 -5.66 -25.85
CA ARG A 149 25.41 -4.88 -26.68
C ARG A 149 25.50 -3.43 -26.23
N LEU A 150 24.37 -2.82 -25.86
CA LEU A 150 24.32 -1.43 -25.43
C LEU A 150 25.05 -1.24 -24.09
N PHE A 151 24.91 -2.20 -23.16
CA PHE A 151 25.69 -2.19 -21.91
C PHE A 151 27.19 -2.22 -22.20
N CYS A 152 27.64 -3.14 -23.06
CA CYS A 152 29.06 -3.28 -23.41
C CYS A 152 29.61 -2.04 -24.15
N GLU A 153 28.81 -1.40 -24.98
CA GLU A 153 29.19 -0.17 -25.69
C GLU A 153 29.26 1.04 -24.74
N MET A 154 28.27 1.23 -23.86
CA MET A 154 28.20 2.41 -22.98
C MET A 154 29.14 2.32 -21.77
N PHE A 155 29.41 1.13 -21.28
CA PHE A 155 30.22 0.90 -20.08
C PHE A 155 31.37 -0.07 -20.39
N SER A 156 32.15 0.22 -21.44
CA SER A 156 33.23 -0.64 -21.95
C SER A 156 34.24 -1.03 -20.87
N ASP A 157 34.65 -0.08 -20.04
CA ASP A 157 35.63 -0.33 -18.96
C ASP A 157 35.05 -1.26 -17.90
N LEU A 158 33.76 -1.07 -17.57
CA LEU A 158 33.05 -1.93 -16.64
C LEU A 158 32.84 -3.34 -17.21
N ALA A 159 32.50 -3.44 -18.49
CA ALA A 159 32.34 -4.71 -19.18
C ALA A 159 33.68 -5.47 -19.26
N LYS A 160 34.80 -4.77 -19.48
CA LYS A 160 36.14 -5.34 -19.42
C LYS A 160 36.47 -5.85 -18.01
N GLN A 161 36.24 -5.03 -16.98
CA GLN A 161 36.42 -5.41 -15.58
C GLN A 161 35.63 -6.68 -15.24
N ILE A 162 34.34 -6.73 -15.60
CA ILE A 162 33.48 -7.91 -15.33
C ILE A 162 34.01 -9.17 -16.04
N ARG A 163 34.53 -9.05 -17.27
CA ARG A 163 35.10 -10.20 -18.01
C ARG A 163 36.36 -10.73 -17.34
N GLU A 164 37.23 -9.84 -16.87
CA GLU A 164 38.46 -10.20 -16.15
C GLU A 164 38.12 -10.90 -14.82
N GLU A 165 37.21 -10.33 -14.02
CA GLU A 165 36.75 -10.93 -12.76
C GLU A 165 36.13 -12.32 -12.96
N LEU A 166 35.31 -12.51 -14.01
CA LEU A 166 34.72 -13.82 -14.33
C LEU A 166 35.77 -14.84 -14.80
N ALA A 167 36.77 -14.40 -15.57
CA ALA A 167 37.86 -15.27 -16.02
C ALA A 167 38.74 -15.72 -14.83
N GLU A 168 39.03 -14.83 -13.89
CA GLU A 168 39.74 -15.15 -12.65
C GLU A 168 38.94 -16.13 -11.77
N GLU A 169 37.63 -15.91 -11.58
CA GLU A 169 36.76 -16.83 -10.85
C GLU A 169 36.73 -18.22 -11.49
N GLN A 170 36.64 -18.28 -12.83
CA GLN A 170 36.64 -19.54 -13.56
C GLN A 170 37.97 -20.28 -13.46
N ASN A 171 39.10 -19.57 -13.58
CA ASN A 171 40.43 -20.14 -13.40
C ASN A 171 40.65 -20.66 -11.99
N LYS A 172 40.12 -19.96 -10.97
CA LYS A 172 40.20 -20.40 -9.58
C LYS A 172 39.40 -21.69 -9.35
N LEU A 173 38.17 -21.76 -9.87
CA LEU A 173 37.36 -22.98 -9.81
C LEU A 173 38.03 -24.17 -10.50
N LEU A 174 38.62 -23.95 -11.68
CA LEU A 174 39.41 -24.97 -12.40
C LEU A 174 40.64 -25.41 -11.59
N SER A 175 41.32 -24.49 -10.92
CA SER A 175 42.48 -24.84 -10.06
C SER A 175 42.07 -25.60 -8.80
N GLU A 176 40.91 -25.30 -8.21
CA GLU A 176 40.37 -26.00 -7.05
C GLU A 176 39.87 -27.41 -7.43
N GLU A 177 39.23 -27.57 -8.59
CA GLU A 177 38.86 -28.89 -9.13
C GLU A 177 40.11 -29.74 -9.43
N ASN A 178 41.15 -29.16 -10.05
CA ASN A 178 42.41 -29.85 -10.31
C ASN A 178 43.17 -30.20 -9.02
N ALA A 179 43.14 -29.36 -7.99
CA ALA A 179 43.75 -29.65 -6.68
C ALA A 179 43.00 -30.75 -5.91
N VAL A 180 41.68 -30.84 -6.06
CA VAL A 180 40.87 -31.94 -5.52
C VAL A 180 41.20 -33.25 -6.25
N ASP A 181 41.38 -33.21 -7.57
CA ASP A 181 41.76 -34.38 -8.37
C ASP A 181 43.21 -34.85 -8.09
N ASP A 182 44.15 -33.92 -7.87
CA ASP A 182 45.53 -34.24 -7.44
C ASP A 182 45.58 -34.82 -6.02
N SER A 183 44.72 -34.34 -5.11
CA SER A 183 44.59 -34.92 -3.76
C SER A 183 43.93 -36.30 -3.77
N ALA A 184 43.10 -36.58 -4.78
CA ALA A 184 42.48 -37.88 -5.02
C ALA A 184 43.43 -38.85 -5.75
N SER A 185 44.35 -38.34 -6.58
CA SER A 185 45.40 -39.12 -7.25
C SER A 185 46.51 -39.54 -6.27
N GLN A 186 46.89 -38.69 -5.31
CA GLN A 186 47.82 -39.03 -4.23
C GLN A 186 47.26 -40.02 -3.19
N ARG A 187 45.94 -40.22 -3.12
CA ARG A 187 45.32 -41.30 -2.33
C ARG A 187 45.18 -42.63 -3.08
N ARG A 188 45.61 -42.70 -4.35
CA ARG A 188 45.63 -43.93 -5.16
C ARG A 188 47.03 -44.45 -5.47
N SER A 189 48.03 -44.12 -4.66
CA SER A 189 49.31 -44.84 -4.65
C SER A 189 49.25 -45.96 -3.60
N GLY A 190 48.55 -47.04 -3.95
CA GLY A 190 48.40 -48.23 -3.12
C GLY A 190 47.38 -49.16 -3.76
N GLU A 191 47.90 -50.17 -4.46
CA GLU A 191 47.22 -51.25 -5.20
C GLU A 191 46.86 -50.95 -6.67
N GLU A 192 47.77 -51.41 -7.54
CA GLU A 192 47.58 -51.65 -8.97
C GLU A 192 46.53 -52.75 -9.21
N GLY A 193 45.65 -52.54 -10.19
CA GLY A 193 44.73 -53.57 -10.65
C GLY A 193 43.65 -53.08 -11.62
N ASP A 194 44.05 -52.88 -12.88
CA ASP A 194 43.28 -53.00 -14.13
C ASP A 194 41.90 -52.33 -14.33
N TYR A 195 41.91 -51.35 -15.25
CA TYR A 195 40.90 -51.02 -16.26
C TYR A 195 39.41 -51.23 -15.97
N ALA A 196 38.71 -50.15 -15.58
CA ALA A 196 37.62 -49.55 -16.37
C ALA A 196 36.98 -48.37 -15.62
N THR A 197 37.66 -47.22 -15.65
CA THR A 197 37.10 -45.95 -15.17
C THR A 197 36.26 -45.32 -16.27
N LEU A 198 34.95 -45.62 -16.30
CA LEU A 198 33.99 -44.93 -17.18
C LEU A 198 32.57 -44.87 -16.57
N THR A 199 32.44 -44.57 -15.27
CA THR A 199 31.12 -44.50 -14.62
C THR A 199 30.86 -43.27 -13.74
N TYR A 200 31.72 -42.26 -13.74
CA TYR A 200 31.48 -41.03 -12.97
C TYR A 200 31.15 -39.82 -13.84
N ASN A 201 30.19 -39.98 -14.76
CA ASN A 201 29.45 -38.87 -15.38
C ASN A 201 28.04 -39.29 -15.87
N LEU A 202 27.36 -40.18 -15.14
CA LEU A 202 26.01 -40.64 -15.47
C LEU A 202 25.03 -40.72 -14.28
N VAL A 203 25.26 -39.95 -13.19
CA VAL A 203 24.36 -39.97 -12.02
C VAL A 203 23.52 -38.70 -11.85
N VAL A 204 23.82 -37.60 -12.55
CA VAL A 204 22.96 -36.39 -12.47
C VAL A 204 21.98 -36.25 -13.65
N LEU A 205 22.17 -37.00 -14.75
CA LEU A 205 21.22 -37.05 -15.88
C LEU A 205 20.27 -38.27 -15.87
N ALA A 206 20.48 -39.25 -14.99
CA ALA A 206 19.57 -40.39 -14.81
C ALA A 206 18.47 -40.15 -13.74
N GLY A 207 18.68 -39.20 -12.81
CA GLY A 207 17.70 -38.86 -11.77
C GLY A 207 16.46 -38.11 -12.27
N VAL A 208 16.52 -37.49 -13.44
CA VAL A 208 15.41 -36.68 -13.99
C VAL A 208 14.50 -37.50 -14.93
N ARG A 209 14.93 -38.69 -15.41
CA ARG A 209 14.09 -39.55 -16.26
C ARG A 209 13.18 -40.52 -15.50
N LYS A 210 13.43 -40.79 -14.21
CA LYS A 210 12.55 -41.64 -13.39
C LYS A 210 11.35 -40.89 -12.80
N ALA A 211 11.50 -39.59 -12.52
CA ALA A 211 10.40 -38.76 -11.99
C ALA A 211 9.41 -38.26 -13.06
N VAL A 212 9.79 -38.29 -14.35
CA VAL A 212 8.91 -37.88 -15.47
C VAL A 212 8.08 -39.05 -16.03
N TRP A 213 8.50 -40.31 -15.82
CA TRP A 213 7.74 -41.49 -16.28
C TRP A 213 6.65 -41.94 -15.30
N GLU A 214 6.75 -41.63 -14.00
CA GLU A 214 5.72 -41.99 -13.00
C GLU A 214 4.56 -40.97 -12.90
N ALA A 215 4.65 -39.81 -13.56
CA ALA A 215 3.59 -38.79 -13.56
C ALA A 215 2.61 -38.89 -14.75
N THR A 216 2.93 -39.65 -15.80
CA THR A 216 2.09 -39.79 -17.00
C THR A 216 1.12 -40.98 -17.00
N THR A 217 1.16 -41.85 -15.98
CA THR A 217 0.36 -43.10 -15.96
C THR A 217 -0.85 -43.06 -15.01
N ARG A 218 -1.18 -41.90 -14.41
CA ARG A 218 -2.38 -41.73 -13.57
C ARG A 218 -3.53 -40.95 -14.21
N THR A 219 -3.47 -40.66 -15.50
CA THR A 219 -4.53 -39.94 -16.23
C THR A 219 -5.32 -40.83 -17.21
N ILE A 220 -4.89 -42.07 -17.46
CA ILE A 220 -5.56 -42.98 -18.42
C ILE A 220 -6.63 -43.88 -17.77
N HIS A 221 -6.74 -43.94 -16.44
CA HIS A 221 -7.78 -44.75 -15.75
C HIS A 221 -9.07 -44.02 -15.37
N ARG A 222 -9.18 -42.70 -15.57
CA ARG A 222 -10.45 -41.98 -15.34
C ARG A 222 -11.33 -41.79 -16.58
N VAL A 223 -10.83 -42.15 -17.77
CA VAL A 223 -11.60 -42.03 -19.04
C VAL A 223 -12.30 -43.34 -19.44
N ALA A 224 -11.93 -44.48 -18.84
CA ALA A 224 -12.55 -45.78 -19.16
C ALA A 224 -13.88 -46.06 -18.43
N ILE A 225 -14.12 -45.45 -17.26
CA ILE A 225 -15.36 -45.70 -16.48
C ILE A 225 -16.54 -44.84 -17.00
N LEU A 226 -16.28 -43.66 -17.59
CA LEU A 226 -17.33 -42.83 -18.19
C LEU A 226 -17.87 -43.37 -19.53
N LYS A 227 -17.10 -44.19 -20.26
CA LYS A 227 -17.55 -44.81 -21.53
C LYS A 227 -18.41 -46.05 -21.33
N LEU A 228 -18.37 -46.70 -20.16
CA LEU A 228 -19.22 -47.85 -19.83
C LEU A 228 -20.58 -47.45 -19.25
N CYS A 229 -20.68 -46.31 -18.56
CA CYS A 229 -21.99 -45.81 -18.09
C CYS A 229 -22.85 -45.22 -19.23
N LEU A 230 -22.24 -44.67 -20.28
CA LEU A 230 -22.98 -44.11 -21.42
C LEU A 230 -23.57 -45.18 -22.36
N ALA A 231 -22.94 -46.35 -22.43
CA ALA A 231 -23.42 -47.49 -23.23
C ALA A 231 -24.58 -48.25 -22.57
N CYS A 232 -24.72 -48.17 -21.23
CA CYS A 232 -25.81 -48.83 -20.51
C CYS A 232 -27.12 -48.01 -20.55
N MET A 233 -27.04 -46.67 -20.65
CA MET A 233 -28.24 -45.81 -20.77
C MET A 233 -28.87 -45.79 -22.17
N GLN A 234 -28.19 -46.26 -23.22
CA GLN A 234 -28.75 -46.32 -24.57
C GLN A 234 -29.49 -47.64 -24.88
N GLY A 235 -29.51 -48.60 -23.96
CA GLY A 235 -30.16 -49.90 -24.13
C GLY A 235 -31.55 -50.07 -23.50
N MET A 236 -31.98 -49.17 -22.61
CA MET A 236 -33.20 -49.36 -21.78
C MET A 236 -34.34 -48.36 -22.04
N VAL A 237 -34.36 -47.69 -23.20
CA VAL A 237 -35.51 -46.86 -23.63
C VAL A 237 -36.03 -47.33 -25.00
N ARG A 238 -36.17 -48.65 -25.14
CA ARG A 238 -36.96 -49.28 -26.22
C ARG A 238 -37.87 -50.32 -25.60
N ARG A 239 -38.93 -49.83 -24.95
CA ARG A 239 -40.27 -50.42 -24.79
C ARG A 239 -40.88 -49.94 -23.48
N SER A 240 -41.98 -49.19 -23.63
CA SER A 240 -43.09 -48.98 -22.68
C SER A 240 -43.32 -47.52 -22.31
N PHE A 241 -44.58 -47.13 -22.47
CA PHE A 241 -45.17 -45.80 -22.40
C PHE A 241 -44.98 -45.11 -21.04
N MET A 242 -44.18 -44.03 -20.98
CA MET A 242 -44.39 -42.84 -20.12
C MET A 242 -43.33 -41.76 -20.45
N PRO A 243 -43.67 -40.46 -20.45
CA PRO A 243 -42.74 -39.41 -20.88
C PRO A 243 -41.61 -39.19 -19.86
N ALA A 244 -40.36 -39.24 -20.33
CA ALA A 244 -39.11 -39.17 -19.55
C ALA A 244 -38.97 -37.95 -18.60
N ARG A 245 -39.76 -36.88 -18.79
CA ARG A 245 -39.80 -35.74 -17.88
C ARG A 245 -40.40 -36.08 -16.52
N LEU A 246 -41.33 -37.04 -16.46
CA LEU A 246 -42.00 -37.42 -15.21
C LEU A 246 -41.09 -38.28 -14.32
N ILE A 247 -40.33 -39.19 -14.93
CA ILE A 247 -39.38 -40.09 -14.22
C ILE A 247 -38.25 -39.27 -13.59
N MET A 248 -37.71 -38.28 -14.30
CA MET A 248 -36.68 -37.38 -13.76
C MET A 248 -37.19 -36.54 -12.58
N LEU A 249 -38.47 -36.14 -12.60
CA LEU A 249 -39.09 -35.39 -11.52
C LEU A 249 -39.31 -36.26 -10.27
N PHE A 250 -39.79 -37.49 -10.45
CA PHE A 250 -39.96 -38.45 -9.35
C PHE A 250 -38.64 -38.86 -8.72
N CYS A 251 -37.59 -39.11 -9.53
CA CYS A 251 -36.26 -39.41 -9.01
C CYS A 251 -35.63 -38.21 -8.27
N GLY A 252 -35.81 -36.98 -8.76
CA GLY A 252 -35.35 -35.77 -8.09
C GLY A 252 -36.04 -35.52 -6.75
N CYS A 253 -37.36 -35.71 -6.69
CA CYS A 253 -38.13 -35.60 -5.45
C CYS A 253 -37.75 -36.69 -4.44
N LEU A 254 -37.52 -37.93 -4.89
CA LEU A 254 -37.12 -39.04 -4.01
C LEU A 254 -35.74 -38.77 -3.39
N ILE A 255 -34.79 -38.24 -4.16
CA ILE A 255 -33.46 -37.86 -3.67
C ILE A 255 -33.56 -36.72 -2.65
N CYS A 256 -34.40 -35.71 -2.89
CA CYS A 256 -34.61 -34.62 -1.92
C CYS A 256 -35.24 -35.13 -0.62
N ILE A 257 -36.24 -36.02 -0.71
CA ILE A 257 -36.89 -36.63 0.45
C ILE A 257 -35.89 -37.46 1.26
N ILE A 258 -35.07 -38.27 0.60
CA ILE A 258 -34.01 -39.06 1.25
C ILE A 258 -32.97 -38.14 1.91
N CYS A 259 -32.55 -37.05 1.26
CA CYS A 259 -31.63 -36.08 1.87
C CYS A 259 -32.24 -35.36 3.08
N THR A 260 -33.53 -34.99 3.03
CA THR A 260 -34.21 -34.39 4.18
C THR A 260 -34.38 -35.37 5.32
N ILE A 261 -34.66 -36.65 5.04
CA ILE A 261 -34.78 -37.70 6.06
C ILE A 261 -33.42 -37.97 6.71
N ILE A 262 -32.33 -38.01 5.93
CA ILE A 262 -30.97 -38.17 6.44
C ILE A 262 -30.55 -36.97 7.30
N LEU A 263 -30.89 -35.74 6.89
CA LEU A 263 -30.63 -34.54 7.68
C LEU A 263 -31.47 -34.48 8.97
N SER A 264 -32.72 -34.96 8.95
CA SER A 264 -33.55 -35.05 10.15
C SER A 264 -33.13 -36.17 11.10
N LEU A 265 -32.61 -37.29 10.58
CA LEU A 265 -32.12 -38.41 11.40
C LEU A 265 -30.69 -38.19 11.93
N ALA A 266 -29.89 -37.37 11.26
CA ALA A 266 -28.55 -36.96 11.72
C ALA A 266 -28.61 -35.82 12.75
N CYS A 267 -29.78 -35.24 13.02
CA CYS A 267 -29.99 -34.16 13.96
C CYS A 267 -30.86 -34.60 15.15
N ASN A 268 -30.46 -35.67 15.83
CA ASN A 268 -30.92 -36.00 17.18
C ASN A 268 -29.78 -35.72 18.18
N CYS A 269 -29.66 -34.46 18.60
CA CYS A 269 -29.14 -34.10 19.92
C CYS A 269 -30.28 -33.35 20.62
N GLU A 270 -30.82 -34.00 21.64
CA GLU A 270 -32.03 -33.66 22.37
C GLU A 270 -31.71 -32.69 23.54
N GLU A 271 -32.51 -31.62 23.61
CA GLU A 271 -33.02 -30.85 24.77
C GLU A 271 -32.06 -30.27 25.83
N GLN A 272 -32.21 -29.01 26.27
CA GLN A 272 -33.44 -28.40 26.81
C GLN A 272 -33.54 -26.90 26.54
N PHE A 273 -34.71 -26.45 26.08
CA PHE A 273 -35.14 -25.06 26.20
C PHE A 273 -36.63 -25.04 26.52
N THR A 274 -37.00 -24.81 27.79
CA THR A 274 -38.32 -24.28 28.11
C THR A 274 -38.28 -23.24 29.24
N SER A 275 -38.61 -22.01 28.81
CA SER A 275 -39.55 -21.10 29.49
C SER A 275 -39.04 -20.10 30.56
N ILE A 276 -39.66 -18.92 30.47
CA ILE A 276 -39.99 -17.95 31.54
C ILE A 276 -39.05 -16.72 31.73
N ARG A 277 -39.50 -15.62 31.10
CA ARG A 277 -39.99 -14.37 31.74
C ARG A 277 -38.98 -13.37 32.34
N MET A 278 -39.05 -12.18 31.77
CA MET A 278 -38.74 -10.84 32.31
C MET A 278 -38.87 -10.71 33.85
N ARG A 279 -37.81 -10.30 34.56
CA ARG A 279 -37.77 -9.15 35.52
C ARG A 279 -36.45 -9.04 36.29
N SER A 280 -35.94 -7.81 36.35
CA SER A 280 -35.05 -7.17 37.34
C SER A 280 -34.99 -7.81 38.73
N PHE A 281 -33.78 -7.94 39.32
CA PHE A 281 -33.40 -7.69 40.73
C PHE A 281 -31.86 -7.85 40.82
N ALA A 282 -31.07 -6.77 40.91
CA ALA A 282 -30.51 -6.17 42.13
C ALA A 282 -29.71 -7.13 43.05
N ALA A 283 -28.42 -6.80 43.16
CA ALA A 283 -27.51 -6.90 44.32
C ALA A 283 -27.41 -8.21 45.13
N SER A 284 -26.20 -8.79 45.12
CA SER A 284 -25.27 -8.86 46.27
C SER A 284 -24.53 -10.19 46.45
N ASN A 285 -23.20 -10.04 46.55
CA ASN A 285 -22.24 -10.77 47.38
C ASN A 285 -21.97 -12.26 47.14
N PHE A 286 -20.83 -12.52 46.48
CA PHE A 286 -19.80 -13.36 47.08
C PHE A 286 -18.42 -12.72 46.82
N TYR A 287 -17.83 -12.18 47.89
CA TYR A 287 -16.52 -11.55 47.92
C TYR A 287 -15.42 -12.63 47.93
N GLY A 288 -14.47 -12.52 47.01
CA GLY A 288 -13.10 -13.00 47.15
C GLY A 288 -12.18 -11.84 46.78
N GLN A 289 -11.58 -11.20 47.79
CA GLN A 289 -10.86 -9.93 47.71
C GLN A 289 -9.61 -10.00 46.83
N GLN A 290 -9.57 -9.20 45.75
CA GLN A 290 -8.42 -8.36 45.40
C GLN A 290 -8.92 -7.09 44.67
N GLY A 291 -8.66 -5.93 45.28
CA GLY A 291 -8.54 -4.61 44.62
C GLY A 291 -9.67 -4.12 43.71
N MET A 292 -10.61 -3.37 44.27
CA MET A 292 -11.48 -2.46 43.53
C MET A 292 -10.63 -1.26 43.03
N GLU A 293 -10.15 -1.29 41.80
CA GLU A 293 -9.70 -0.07 41.10
C GLU A 293 -10.92 0.57 40.43
N GLY A 294 -11.10 1.87 40.70
CA GLY A 294 -12.32 2.61 40.41
C GLY A 294 -12.75 2.58 38.95
N VAL A 295 -14.06 2.65 38.73
CA VAL A 295 -14.65 3.03 37.45
C VAL A 295 -14.11 4.41 37.10
N SER A 296 -13.03 4.45 36.31
CA SER A 296 -12.42 5.72 35.91
C SER A 296 -13.39 6.47 35.00
N ASP A 297 -13.88 7.61 35.48
CA ASP A 297 -14.64 8.53 34.64
C ASP A 297 -13.71 9.05 33.54
N LEU A 298 -13.93 8.62 32.30
CA LEU A 298 -13.09 9.00 31.17
C LEU A 298 -13.08 10.53 30.99
N PRO A 299 -11.91 11.16 30.76
CA PRO A 299 -11.84 12.60 30.59
C PRO A 299 -12.68 13.07 29.40
N SER A 300 -13.43 14.15 29.62
CA SER A 300 -14.31 14.74 28.59
C SER A 300 -13.58 15.74 27.71
N THR A 301 -13.91 15.78 26.43
CA THR A 301 -13.42 16.75 25.45
C THR A 301 -14.46 17.01 24.37
N TYR A 302 -14.64 18.25 23.90
CA TYR A 302 -15.63 18.52 22.84
C TYR A 302 -15.23 17.86 21.50
N LEU A 303 -13.96 18.01 21.10
CA LEU A 303 -13.43 17.50 19.83
C LEU A 303 -12.25 16.54 20.04
N ALA A 304 -12.42 15.30 19.64
CA ALA A 304 -11.31 14.35 19.45
C ALA A 304 -10.72 14.52 18.05
N ILE A 305 -9.39 14.63 17.92
CA ILE A 305 -8.70 14.77 16.63
C ILE A 305 -7.79 13.55 16.43
N VAL A 306 -8.03 12.80 15.37
CA VAL A 306 -7.20 11.67 14.95
C VAL A 306 -6.39 12.11 13.74
N ILE A 307 -5.07 12.23 13.92
CA ILE A 307 -4.14 12.70 12.88
C ILE A 307 -3.42 11.48 12.30
N MET A 308 -3.87 11.03 11.13
CA MET A 308 -3.39 9.80 10.49
C MET A 308 -1.93 9.97 10.05
N SER A 309 -1.00 9.34 10.79
CA SER A 309 0.45 9.41 10.54
C SER A 309 1.08 8.02 10.59
N SER A 310 2.17 7.79 9.87
CA SER A 310 2.90 6.52 9.85
C SER A 310 4.06 6.50 10.86
N PRO A 311 4.63 5.32 11.19
CA PRO A 311 5.78 5.22 12.10
C PRO A 311 6.95 6.14 11.73
N ASN A 312 7.21 6.32 10.42
CA ASN A 312 8.29 7.13 9.87
C ASN A 312 8.01 8.65 9.86
N ASP A 313 6.81 9.09 10.25
CA ASP A 313 6.38 10.49 10.12
C ASP A 313 6.78 11.37 11.33
N SER A 314 7.86 11.05 12.05
CA SER A 314 8.26 11.80 13.26
C SER A 314 8.41 13.29 13.00
N ILE A 315 9.12 13.66 11.92
CA ILE A 315 9.31 15.05 11.48
C ILE A 315 7.95 15.72 11.19
N VAL A 316 7.03 15.01 10.55
CA VAL A 316 5.71 15.56 10.21
C VAL A 316 4.89 15.80 11.48
N ARG A 317 4.91 14.87 12.44
CA ARG A 317 4.25 15.03 13.74
C ARG A 317 4.80 16.22 14.51
N ASP A 318 6.12 16.39 14.56
CA ASP A 318 6.74 17.56 15.19
C ASP A 318 6.30 18.87 14.55
N VAL A 319 6.29 18.93 13.21
CA VAL A 319 5.79 20.11 12.50
C VAL A 319 4.33 20.38 12.81
N ILE A 320 3.48 19.36 12.89
CA ILE A 320 2.06 19.53 13.24
C ILE A 320 1.90 20.06 14.68
N ARG A 321 2.64 19.50 15.65
CA ARG A 321 2.70 19.98 17.04
C ARG A 321 3.14 21.44 17.10
N ASP A 322 4.09 21.84 16.26
CA ASP A 322 4.66 23.18 16.25
C ASP A 322 3.91 24.20 15.39
N THR A 323 2.90 23.78 14.65
CA THR A 323 2.15 24.63 13.72
C THR A 323 0.68 24.70 14.08
N TRP A 324 -0.20 24.05 13.31
CA TRP A 324 -1.62 24.32 13.35
C TRP A 324 -2.30 23.87 14.66
N LEU A 325 -1.71 22.94 15.41
CA LEU A 325 -2.17 22.62 16.76
C LEU A 325 -2.01 23.80 17.74
N LYS A 326 -1.05 24.71 17.50
CA LYS A 326 -0.84 25.93 18.29
C LYS A 326 -1.79 27.08 17.93
N LEU A 327 -2.59 26.96 16.88
CA LEU A 327 -3.57 27.99 16.48
C LEU A 327 -4.75 28.14 17.44
N SER A 328 -4.87 27.28 18.45
CA SER A 328 -5.88 27.38 19.49
C SER A 328 -5.24 27.17 20.86
N SER A 329 -5.41 28.14 21.74
CA SER A 329 -5.01 28.04 23.16
C SER A 329 -6.07 27.33 24.03
N LYS A 330 -7.14 26.81 23.42
CA LYS A 330 -8.21 26.13 24.15
C LYS A 330 -7.68 24.85 24.80
N GLY A 331 -8.06 24.61 26.05
CA GLY A 331 -7.56 23.49 26.83
C GLY A 331 -8.12 22.13 26.40
N LYS A 332 -7.67 21.08 27.10
CA LYS A 332 -7.98 19.66 26.84
C LYS A 332 -9.48 19.32 26.90
N THR A 333 -10.32 20.16 27.53
CA THR A 333 -11.78 20.03 27.54
C THR A 333 -12.43 20.45 26.22
N THR A 334 -11.74 21.25 25.40
CA THR A 334 -12.24 21.68 24.09
C THR A 334 -11.76 20.74 22.98
N PHE A 335 -10.48 20.40 22.96
CA PHE A 335 -10.01 19.39 22.03
C PHE A 335 -8.86 18.57 22.60
N ARG A 336 -8.76 17.33 22.11
CA ARG A 336 -7.61 16.44 22.32
C ARG A 336 -7.24 15.85 20.98
N TYR A 337 -5.95 15.62 20.76
CA TYR A 337 -5.45 15.03 19.53
C TYR A 337 -4.58 13.83 19.83
N ALA A 338 -4.47 12.93 18.85
CA ALA A 338 -3.56 11.81 18.90
C ALA A 338 -3.11 11.37 17.51
N PHE A 339 -1.93 10.75 17.47
CA PHE A 339 -1.31 10.14 16.29
C PHE A 339 -1.34 8.62 16.42
N PRO A 340 -2.27 7.91 15.75
CA PRO A 340 -2.30 6.45 15.75
C PRO A 340 -1.16 5.86 14.90
N ILE A 341 -0.40 4.95 15.48
CA ILE A 341 0.78 4.31 14.88
C ILE A 341 0.64 2.79 14.96
N GLY A 342 0.66 2.10 13.80
CA GLY A 342 0.79 0.65 13.75
C GLY A 342 2.21 0.21 14.08
N THR A 343 2.38 -0.70 15.04
CA THR A 343 3.72 -1.14 15.47
C THR A 343 4.04 -2.59 15.11
N LYS A 344 3.14 -3.29 14.42
CA LYS A 344 3.40 -4.65 13.95
C LYS A 344 4.53 -4.65 12.92
N ASN A 345 5.45 -5.60 13.07
CA ASN A 345 6.66 -5.78 12.24
C ASN A 345 7.69 -4.64 12.28
N LEU A 346 7.58 -3.68 13.21
CA LEU A 346 8.65 -2.72 13.47
C LEU A 346 9.77 -3.38 14.29
N SER A 347 11.04 -3.02 14.01
CA SER A 347 12.17 -3.45 14.81
C SER A 347 12.06 -2.93 16.25
N LEU A 348 12.69 -3.64 17.20
CA LEU A 348 12.71 -3.22 18.61
C LEU A 348 13.26 -1.79 18.78
N SER A 349 14.38 -1.49 18.12
CA SER A 349 14.99 -0.16 18.10
C SER A 349 14.06 0.93 17.56
N PHE A 350 13.21 0.60 16.57
CA PHE A 350 12.24 1.55 16.05
C PHE A 350 11.09 1.77 17.04
N LYS A 351 10.61 0.71 17.71
CA LYS A 351 9.60 0.80 18.76
C LYS A 351 10.09 1.62 19.95
N GLU A 352 11.36 1.50 20.33
CA GLU A 352 11.98 2.29 21.40
C GLU A 352 11.97 3.78 21.07
N ARG A 353 12.39 4.19 19.86
CA ARG A 353 12.31 5.60 19.43
C ARG A 353 10.89 6.16 19.48
N LEU A 354 9.89 5.37 19.08
CA LEU A 354 8.49 5.78 19.17
C LEU A 354 8.03 5.90 20.64
N LYS A 355 8.49 5.02 21.53
CA LYS A 355 8.21 5.12 22.96
C LYS A 355 8.86 6.36 23.57
N GLU A 356 10.10 6.67 23.20
CA GLU A 356 10.79 7.90 23.61
C GLU A 356 10.02 9.15 23.16
N GLU A 357 9.60 9.20 21.89
CA GLU A 357 8.74 10.28 21.38
C GLU A 357 7.45 10.38 22.22
N ASN A 358 6.78 9.25 22.48
CA ASN A 358 5.55 9.27 23.27
C ASN A 358 5.78 9.63 24.74
N ASN A 359 6.94 9.35 25.32
CA ASN A 359 7.26 9.77 26.68
C ASN A 359 7.40 11.29 26.78
N LEU A 360 7.82 11.95 25.69
CA LEU A 360 7.93 13.41 25.62
C LEU A 360 6.57 14.08 25.40
N PHE A 361 5.75 13.56 24.49
CA PHE A 361 4.55 14.25 24.02
C PHE A 361 3.22 13.65 24.51
N ASN A 362 3.23 12.35 24.86
CA ASN A 362 2.06 11.59 25.30
C ASN A 362 0.83 11.75 24.38
N ASP A 363 1.07 11.70 23.07
CA ASP A 363 0.07 11.92 22.03
C ASP A 363 0.09 10.81 20.94
N LEU A 364 0.84 9.73 21.13
CA LEU A 364 0.80 8.57 20.25
C LEU A 364 -0.21 7.53 20.75
N ILE A 365 -0.94 6.92 19.82
CA ILE A 365 -1.76 5.73 20.08
C ILE A 365 -1.09 4.55 19.40
N PHE A 366 -0.58 3.60 20.18
CA PHE A 366 0.03 2.40 19.63
C PHE A 366 -1.03 1.35 19.28
N LEU A 367 -1.06 0.95 18.01
CA LEU A 367 -1.86 -0.16 17.51
C LEU A 367 -0.92 -1.37 17.36
N GLU A 368 -0.74 -2.13 18.44
CA GLU A 368 0.35 -3.12 18.58
C GLU A 368 0.32 -4.23 17.52
N ASP A 369 -0.84 -4.81 17.26
CA ASP A 369 -1.03 -5.87 16.27
C ASP A 369 -1.42 -5.36 14.88
N PHE A 370 -1.16 -4.09 14.61
CA PHE A 370 -1.55 -3.46 13.36
C PHE A 370 -0.34 -3.18 12.44
N LEU A 371 -0.40 -3.74 11.24
CA LEU A 371 0.61 -3.51 10.19
C LEU A 371 0.26 -2.22 9.42
N ASP A 372 1.08 -1.19 9.63
CA ASP A 372 0.90 0.16 9.05
C ASP A 372 1.25 0.18 7.57
N THR A 373 0.23 -0.03 6.73
CA THR A 373 0.33 0.07 5.28
C THR A 373 -0.88 0.83 4.75
N TYR A 374 -0.75 1.46 3.58
CA TYR A 374 -1.89 2.12 2.94
C TYR A 374 -3.10 1.19 2.79
N GLN A 375 -2.85 -0.08 2.45
CA GLN A 375 -3.92 -1.06 2.19
C GLN A 375 -4.77 -1.32 3.44
N ASN A 376 -4.21 -1.10 4.63
CA ASN A 376 -4.90 -1.28 5.90
C ASN A 376 -5.46 0.04 6.47
N LEU A 377 -5.40 1.15 5.73
CA LEU A 377 -5.78 2.48 6.24
C LEU A 377 -7.21 2.51 6.80
N THR A 378 -8.17 1.86 6.13
CA THR A 378 -9.55 1.74 6.62
C THR A 378 -9.63 1.08 8.01
N LYS A 379 -8.88 -0.01 8.20
CA LYS A 379 -8.81 -0.70 9.49
C LYS A 379 -8.08 0.16 10.53
N LYS A 380 -7.05 0.92 10.12
CA LYS A 380 -6.38 1.89 10.98
C LYS A 380 -7.35 2.95 11.49
N SER A 381 -8.15 3.55 10.62
CA SER A 381 -9.15 4.56 11.00
C SER A 381 -10.14 4.00 12.03
N LEU A 382 -10.68 2.80 11.78
CA LEU A 382 -11.62 2.16 12.70
C LEU A 382 -11.00 1.85 14.07
N LEU A 383 -9.77 1.34 14.11
CA LEU A 383 -9.05 1.07 15.35
C LEU A 383 -8.67 2.37 16.09
N SER A 384 -8.35 3.42 15.36
CA SER A 384 -8.04 4.74 15.92
C SER A 384 -9.27 5.37 16.56
N MET A 385 -10.44 5.26 15.90
CA MET A 385 -11.73 5.64 16.45
C MET A 385 -12.07 4.84 17.72
N GLN A 386 -11.82 3.52 17.71
CA GLN A 386 -11.99 2.67 18.89
C GLN A 386 -11.08 3.12 20.04
N ALA A 387 -9.81 3.41 19.78
CA ALA A 387 -8.87 3.88 20.79
C ALA A 387 -9.31 5.22 21.40
N MET A 388 -9.65 6.21 20.57
CA MET A 388 -10.14 7.52 21.05
C MET A 388 -11.40 7.39 21.90
N ARG A 389 -12.35 6.54 21.49
CA ARG A 389 -13.58 6.27 22.25
C ARG A 389 -13.30 5.67 23.63
N ASN A 390 -12.27 4.82 23.72
CA ASN A 390 -11.90 4.17 24.98
C ASN A 390 -11.08 5.09 25.90
N MET A 391 -10.44 6.13 25.35
CA MET A 391 -9.62 7.08 26.12
C MET A 391 -10.41 8.31 26.58
N TYR A 392 -11.45 8.73 25.85
CA TYR A 392 -12.12 10.01 26.07
C TYR A 392 -13.63 9.92 25.86
N LYS A 393 -14.38 10.70 26.65
CA LYS A 393 -15.75 11.09 26.31
C LYS A 393 -15.69 12.30 25.38
N PHE A 394 -16.17 12.16 24.15
CA PHE A 394 -16.19 13.29 23.21
C PHE A 394 -17.52 13.44 22.48
N GLU A 395 -17.77 14.63 21.92
CA GLU A 395 -18.98 14.90 21.12
C GLU A 395 -18.73 14.69 19.62
N PHE A 396 -17.56 15.09 19.14
CA PHE A 396 -17.18 14.98 17.73
C PHE A 396 -15.76 14.42 17.57
N LEU A 397 -15.54 13.67 16.50
CA LEU A 397 -14.24 13.18 16.07
C LEU A 397 -13.90 13.77 14.70
N LEU A 398 -12.80 14.49 14.61
CA LEU A 398 -12.16 14.89 13.35
C LEU A 398 -11.10 13.85 12.99
N LYS A 399 -11.26 13.15 11.87
CA LYS A 399 -10.16 12.46 11.22
C LYS A 399 -9.50 13.43 10.26
N VAL A 400 -8.18 13.52 10.28
CA VAL A 400 -7.39 14.38 9.40
C VAL A 400 -6.09 13.68 9.00
N ASP A 401 -5.66 13.89 7.76
CA ASP A 401 -4.39 13.33 7.27
C ASP A 401 -3.19 14.17 7.75
N SER A 402 -2.02 13.56 7.93
CA SER A 402 -0.81 14.25 8.41
C SER A 402 -0.28 15.31 7.45
N ASP A 403 -0.75 15.33 6.21
CA ASP A 403 -0.44 16.30 5.17
C ASP A 403 -1.56 17.33 4.97
N SER A 404 -2.38 17.56 5.99
CA SER A 404 -3.46 18.55 5.98
C SER A 404 -3.25 19.63 7.04
N PHE A 405 -3.62 20.86 6.72
CA PHE A 405 -3.55 22.02 7.61
C PHE A 405 -4.94 22.40 8.12
N VAL A 406 -5.12 22.52 9.43
CA VAL A 406 -6.43 22.85 10.04
C VAL A 406 -6.38 24.22 10.71
N ARG A 407 -7.25 25.16 10.32
CA ARG A 407 -7.41 26.42 11.04
C ARG A 407 -8.28 26.22 12.27
N LEU A 408 -7.68 25.65 13.32
CA LEU A 408 -8.39 25.04 14.45
C LEU A 408 -9.43 25.96 15.12
N GLY A 409 -9.14 27.25 15.28
CA GLY A 409 -10.10 28.22 15.82
C GLY A 409 -11.34 28.42 14.93
N ALA A 410 -11.13 28.63 13.63
CA ALA A 410 -12.21 28.78 12.64
C ALA A 410 -13.01 27.47 12.48
N PHE A 411 -12.32 26.34 12.52
CA PHE A 411 -12.91 25.01 12.48
C PHE A 411 -13.84 24.76 13.68
N LEU A 412 -13.38 25.03 14.91
CA LEU A 412 -14.18 24.86 16.13
C LEU A 412 -15.43 25.76 16.14
N LYS A 413 -15.33 26.98 15.62
CA LYS A 413 -16.48 27.87 15.46
C LYS A 413 -17.50 27.27 14.48
N ALA A 414 -17.04 26.89 13.29
CA ALA A 414 -17.90 26.30 12.27
C ALA A 414 -18.56 25.00 12.74
N LEU A 415 -17.84 24.15 13.49
CA LEU A 415 -18.39 22.90 14.05
C LEU A 415 -19.56 23.15 15.00
N LYS A 416 -19.46 24.18 15.86
CA LYS A 416 -20.52 24.55 16.80
C LYS A 416 -21.81 24.96 16.08
N ASP A 417 -21.69 25.69 14.97
CA ASP A 417 -22.83 26.21 14.22
C ASP A 417 -23.64 25.08 13.54
N ILE A 418 -23.02 23.94 13.24
CA ILE A 418 -23.66 22.82 12.55
C ILE A 418 -23.83 21.56 13.44
N ALA A 419 -23.45 21.65 14.72
CA ALA A 419 -23.40 20.54 15.64
C ALA A 419 -24.70 19.73 15.63
N SER A 420 -24.58 18.40 15.58
CA SER A 420 -25.71 17.48 15.54
C SER A 420 -25.29 16.09 16.01
N PRO A 421 -26.16 15.34 16.71
CA PRO A 421 -25.83 14.01 17.21
C PRO A 421 -25.64 12.95 16.10
N ASN A 422 -26.00 13.23 14.85
CA ASN A 422 -25.79 12.34 13.70
C ASN A 422 -24.95 13.03 12.61
N LEU A 423 -24.08 13.99 12.97
CA LEU A 423 -23.30 14.78 12.03
C LEU A 423 -22.26 13.94 11.27
N TYR A 424 -22.21 14.10 9.95
CA TYR A 424 -21.11 13.69 9.08
C TYR A 424 -20.72 14.85 8.13
N TRP A 425 -19.61 15.53 8.41
CA TRP A 425 -19.24 16.81 7.80
C TRP A 425 -17.88 16.76 7.09
N GLY A 426 -17.79 17.34 5.90
CA GLY A 426 -16.58 17.42 5.10
C GLY A 426 -16.87 17.83 3.65
N PHE A 427 -16.00 17.43 2.72
CA PHE A 427 -16.20 17.67 1.28
C PHE A 427 -16.86 16.49 0.56
N LEU A 428 -18.20 16.50 0.46
CA LEU A 428 -18.99 15.35 -0.03
C LEU A 428 -18.87 15.13 -1.54
N ASP A 429 -18.70 13.88 -2.00
CA ASP A 429 -18.82 13.49 -3.41
C ASP A 429 -19.73 12.27 -3.59
N GLY A 430 -20.67 12.39 -4.51
CA GLY A 430 -21.64 11.35 -4.87
C GLY A 430 -21.39 10.71 -6.24
N ARG A 431 -20.36 11.15 -6.97
CA ARG A 431 -20.19 10.77 -8.39
C ARG A 431 -19.13 9.69 -8.60
N ALA A 432 -18.27 9.47 -7.62
CA ALA A 432 -17.09 8.64 -7.75
C ALA A 432 -17.44 7.18 -8.15
N ARG A 433 -16.59 6.59 -8.98
CA ARG A 433 -16.72 5.20 -9.44
C ARG A 433 -15.64 4.31 -8.83
N PRO A 434 -15.95 3.03 -8.56
CA PRO A 434 -14.95 2.05 -8.17
C PRO A 434 -13.84 1.95 -9.20
N LYS A 435 -12.61 2.15 -8.75
CA LYS A 435 -11.43 1.93 -9.59
C LYS A 435 -11.29 0.42 -9.78
N ARG A 436 -11.25 -0.04 -11.03
CA ARG A 436 -11.14 -1.49 -11.35
C ARG A 436 -9.70 -1.95 -11.60
N LYS A 437 -8.78 -1.01 -11.84
CA LYS A 437 -7.37 -1.27 -12.17
C LYS A 437 -6.44 -0.36 -11.34
N GLY A 438 -5.16 -0.75 -11.26
CA GLY A 438 -4.11 -0.03 -10.54
C GLY A 438 -4.08 -0.31 -9.03
N GLN A 439 -3.16 0.34 -8.33
CA GLN A 439 -2.95 0.16 -6.89
C GLN A 439 -4.17 0.56 -6.03
N TRP A 440 -5.07 1.37 -6.58
CA TRP A 440 -6.31 1.81 -5.94
C TRP A 440 -7.52 0.97 -6.35
N ALA A 441 -7.32 -0.18 -7.00
CA ALA A 441 -8.42 -1.01 -7.45
C ALA A 441 -9.21 -1.57 -6.26
N GLU A 442 -10.52 -1.35 -6.29
CA GLU A 442 -11.52 -1.85 -5.35
C GLU A 442 -12.36 -2.90 -6.07
N ARG A 443 -11.82 -4.12 -6.18
CA ARG A 443 -12.40 -5.18 -7.03
C ARG A 443 -13.60 -5.86 -6.38
N ASP A 444 -13.64 -5.87 -5.05
CA ASP A 444 -14.69 -6.46 -4.23
C ASP A 444 -15.87 -5.51 -3.98
N TRP A 445 -15.80 -4.27 -4.51
CA TRP A 445 -16.99 -3.42 -4.62
C TRP A 445 -17.96 -3.98 -5.66
N ILE A 446 -18.98 -4.68 -5.18
CA ILE A 446 -20.02 -5.33 -6.00
C ILE A 446 -21.43 -4.76 -5.78
N ILE A 447 -21.62 -3.89 -4.79
CA ILE A 447 -22.95 -3.45 -4.38
C ILE A 447 -23.58 -2.41 -5.34
N CYS A 448 -22.78 -1.73 -6.15
CA CYS A 448 -23.25 -0.70 -7.09
C CYS A 448 -22.19 -0.40 -8.17
N ASP A 449 -22.58 0.28 -9.25
CA ASP A 449 -21.68 0.78 -10.31
C ASP A 449 -20.89 2.04 -9.87
N ARG A 450 -21.35 2.69 -8.80
CA ARG A 450 -20.71 3.86 -8.16
C ARG A 450 -20.44 3.60 -6.69
N TYR A 451 -19.57 4.42 -6.11
CA TYR A 451 -19.50 4.50 -4.65
C TYR A 451 -20.75 5.22 -4.12
N VAL A 452 -21.17 4.84 -2.91
CA VAL A 452 -22.16 5.65 -2.18
C VAL A 452 -21.54 7.00 -1.78
N PRO A 453 -22.33 8.06 -1.52
CA PRO A 453 -21.78 9.35 -1.14
C PRO A 453 -20.87 9.30 0.08
N TYR A 454 -19.71 9.94 0.00
CA TYR A 454 -18.72 9.97 1.09
C TYR A 454 -17.95 11.29 1.13
N GLN A 455 -17.43 11.66 2.31
CA GLN A 455 -16.61 12.86 2.49
C GLN A 455 -15.18 12.58 2.01
N LEU A 456 -14.66 13.39 1.10
CA LEU A 456 -13.39 13.16 0.41
C LEU A 456 -12.15 13.61 1.21
N GLY A 457 -11.16 12.72 1.31
CA GLY A 457 -9.74 13.00 1.44
C GLY A 457 -9.26 13.52 2.81
N GLY A 458 -8.51 14.62 2.78
CA GLY A 458 -7.64 15.11 3.87
C GLY A 458 -8.30 15.37 5.23
N GLY A 459 -9.63 15.33 5.34
CA GLY A 459 -10.31 15.27 6.63
C GLY A 459 -11.83 15.30 6.58
N TYR A 460 -12.45 14.73 7.62
CA TYR A 460 -13.89 14.71 7.82
C TYR A 460 -14.24 14.61 9.32
N VAL A 461 -15.46 14.98 9.69
CA VAL A 461 -15.96 14.95 11.07
C VAL A 461 -17.12 13.97 11.21
N LEU A 462 -17.09 13.21 12.29
CA LEU A 462 -18.17 12.32 12.74
C LEU A 462 -18.61 12.72 14.13
N SER A 463 -19.91 12.74 14.38
CA SER A 463 -20.45 12.78 15.75
C SER A 463 -20.13 11.49 16.51
N TYR A 464 -20.03 11.58 17.84
CA TYR A 464 -19.76 10.45 18.73
C TYR A 464 -20.68 9.26 18.47
N LYS A 465 -21.97 9.51 18.24
CA LYS A 465 -22.96 8.44 18.00
C LYS A 465 -22.64 7.61 16.76
N LEU A 466 -22.11 8.23 15.70
CA LEU A 466 -21.69 7.52 14.49
C LEU A 466 -20.40 6.74 14.74
N VAL A 467 -19.44 7.33 15.45
CA VAL A 467 -18.20 6.64 15.85
C VAL A 467 -18.50 5.42 16.72
N ASP A 468 -19.36 5.57 17.72
CA ASP A 468 -19.78 4.52 18.62
C ASP A 468 -20.55 3.40 17.88
N PHE A 469 -21.36 3.75 16.88
CA PHE A 469 -21.95 2.76 15.97
C PHE A 469 -20.88 1.95 15.23
N PHE A 470 -19.85 2.60 14.67
CA PHE A 470 -18.79 1.87 13.96
C PHE A 470 -18.04 0.92 14.88
N VAL A 471 -17.66 1.37 16.07
CA VAL A 471 -16.90 0.57 17.03
C VAL A 471 -17.72 -0.61 17.54
N ARG A 472 -19.00 -0.42 17.85
CA ARG A 472 -19.89 -1.49 18.32
C ARG A 472 -20.19 -2.55 17.26
N ASN A 473 -20.14 -2.18 15.98
CA ASN A 473 -20.49 -3.08 14.87
C ASN A 473 -19.28 -3.47 14.00
N LYS A 474 -18.05 -3.18 14.45
CA LYS A 474 -16.82 -3.29 13.65
C LYS A 474 -16.65 -4.62 12.91
N ASP A 475 -17.08 -5.73 13.52
CA ASP A 475 -16.92 -7.07 12.96
C ASP A 475 -17.95 -7.40 11.87
N LEU A 476 -19.03 -6.61 11.78
CA LEU A 476 -20.05 -6.69 10.72
C LEU A 476 -19.77 -5.76 9.54
N LEU A 477 -18.90 -4.76 9.73
CA LEU A 477 -18.62 -3.75 8.72
C LEU A 477 -17.72 -4.32 7.62
N LYS A 478 -18.19 -4.24 6.37
CA LYS A 478 -17.37 -4.58 5.20
C LYS A 478 -16.25 -3.55 5.06
N ILE A 479 -15.00 -3.99 5.23
CA ILE A 479 -13.82 -3.16 5.01
C ILE A 479 -13.54 -3.07 3.50
N TYR A 480 -13.56 -1.86 2.95
CA TYR A 480 -13.04 -1.56 1.61
C TYR A 480 -11.64 -0.96 1.72
N LYS A 481 -10.85 -1.04 0.66
CA LYS A 481 -9.48 -0.50 0.62
C LYS A 481 -9.44 1.02 0.69
N ASN A 482 -10.42 1.70 0.10
CA ASN A 482 -10.59 3.14 0.25
C ASN A 482 -11.30 3.44 1.58
N GLU A 483 -10.59 4.17 2.44
CA GLU A 483 -11.03 4.51 3.79
C GLU A 483 -12.25 5.42 3.78
N ASP A 484 -12.19 6.54 3.06
CA ASP A 484 -13.31 7.48 2.96
C ASP A 484 -14.59 6.81 2.43
N VAL A 485 -14.44 5.96 1.40
CA VAL A 485 -15.54 5.18 0.81
C VAL A 485 -16.16 4.22 1.83
N SER A 486 -15.33 3.61 2.68
CA SER A 486 -15.80 2.71 3.72
C SER A 486 -16.68 3.44 4.73
N ILE A 487 -16.27 4.64 5.16
CA ILE A 487 -17.08 5.47 6.06
C ILE A 487 -18.43 5.79 5.43
N GLY A 488 -18.47 6.22 4.17
CA GLY A 488 -19.73 6.45 3.46
C GLY A 488 -20.60 5.20 3.36
N ALA A 489 -20.01 4.05 3.03
CA ALA A 489 -20.71 2.76 2.91
C ALA A 489 -21.34 2.30 4.22
N TRP A 490 -20.64 2.44 5.35
CA TRP A 490 -21.16 2.06 6.66
C TRP A 490 -22.29 2.96 7.15
N LEU A 491 -22.38 4.19 6.61
CA LEU A 491 -23.40 5.17 6.96
C LEU A 491 -24.64 5.15 6.05
N ALA A 492 -24.55 4.54 4.86
CA ALA A 492 -25.57 4.65 3.81
C ALA A 492 -26.99 4.19 4.23
N GLY A 493 -27.10 3.31 5.23
CA GLY A 493 -28.39 2.83 5.77
C GLY A 493 -28.86 3.54 7.04
N LEU A 494 -28.14 4.55 7.51
CA LEU A 494 -28.42 5.22 8.78
C LEU A 494 -29.03 6.61 8.57
N SER A 495 -29.76 7.10 9.57
CA SER A 495 -30.28 8.47 9.59
C SER A 495 -29.16 9.48 9.90
N VAL A 496 -28.35 9.83 8.90
CA VAL A 496 -27.18 10.71 9.01
C VAL A 496 -27.49 12.12 8.52
N ARG A 497 -26.97 13.13 9.23
CA ARG A 497 -26.93 14.51 8.76
C ARG A 497 -25.63 14.73 7.99
N TYR A 498 -25.69 14.52 6.68
CA TYR A 498 -24.59 14.88 5.79
C TYR A 498 -24.48 16.39 5.65
N VAL A 499 -23.29 16.94 5.83
CA VAL A 499 -22.99 18.35 5.57
C VAL A 499 -21.84 18.42 4.59
N HIS A 500 -22.11 18.98 3.40
CA HIS A 500 -21.08 19.32 2.42
C HIS A 500 -20.58 20.73 2.69
N ASP A 501 -19.26 20.90 2.75
CA ASP A 501 -18.63 22.18 3.03
C ASP A 501 -17.43 22.44 2.09
N PRO A 502 -17.57 23.37 1.14
CA PRO A 502 -16.49 23.73 0.21
C PRO A 502 -15.23 24.28 0.86
N ARG A 503 -15.30 24.69 2.14
CA ARG A 503 -14.13 25.16 2.90
C ARG A 503 -13.17 24.04 3.28
N PHE A 504 -13.52 22.79 3.01
CA PHE A 504 -12.63 21.63 3.07
C PHE A 504 -11.96 21.45 1.70
N ASP A 505 -10.79 22.05 1.50
CA ASP A 505 -9.93 21.80 0.32
C ASP A 505 -9.22 20.47 0.48
N THR A 506 -9.99 19.37 0.45
CA THR A 506 -9.55 18.02 0.84
C THR A 506 -9.48 17.04 -0.32
N GLU A 507 -9.73 17.49 -1.55
CA GLU A 507 -9.57 16.65 -2.74
C GLU A 507 -8.10 16.25 -2.98
N PHE A 508 -7.88 15.27 -3.87
CA PHE A 508 -6.53 14.81 -4.24
C PHE A 508 -5.64 15.89 -4.87
N ARG A 509 -6.23 17.00 -5.33
CA ARG A 509 -5.55 18.19 -5.85
C ARG A 509 -6.20 19.41 -5.23
N SER A 510 -5.39 20.26 -4.61
CA SER A 510 -5.83 21.54 -4.05
C SER A 510 -6.53 22.40 -5.10
N ARG A 511 -7.52 23.16 -4.65
CA ARG A 511 -8.25 24.13 -5.46
C ARG A 511 -7.55 25.49 -5.54
N GLY A 512 -6.44 25.68 -4.82
CA GLY A 512 -5.66 26.91 -4.77
C GLY A 512 -5.57 27.41 -3.33
N CYS A 513 -5.57 28.72 -3.14
CA CYS A 513 -5.64 29.31 -1.81
C CYS A 513 -6.85 30.24 -1.67
N ASN A 514 -7.66 29.98 -0.64
CA ASN A 514 -8.80 30.79 -0.25
C ASN A 514 -8.79 30.96 1.27
N ASN A 515 -8.95 32.19 1.77
CA ASN A 515 -8.89 32.49 3.20
C ASN A 515 -10.14 32.05 3.97
N GLN A 516 -11.13 31.47 3.30
CA GLN A 516 -12.27 30.80 3.93
C GLN A 516 -12.02 29.33 4.19
N TYR A 517 -10.98 28.72 3.62
CA TYR A 517 -10.65 27.33 3.91
C TYR A 517 -10.40 27.13 5.40
N ILE A 518 -10.92 26.02 5.91
CA ILE A 518 -10.76 25.58 7.30
C ILE A 518 -9.91 24.32 7.41
N ILE A 519 -9.87 23.50 6.35
CA ILE A 519 -8.92 22.42 6.14
C ILE A 519 -8.34 22.55 4.73
N THR A 520 -7.02 22.47 4.61
CA THR A 520 -6.33 22.53 3.31
C THR A 520 -5.39 21.34 3.14
N HIS A 521 -5.58 20.60 2.06
CA HIS A 521 -4.80 19.43 1.64
C HIS A 521 -4.37 19.61 0.17
N LYS A 522 -3.22 19.13 -0.28
CA LYS A 522 -2.14 18.41 0.42
C LYS A 522 -0.98 19.36 0.72
N GLN A 523 -0.37 19.24 1.89
CA GLN A 523 0.68 20.13 2.37
C GLN A 523 1.96 19.34 2.67
N THR A 524 3.11 19.91 2.30
CA THR A 524 4.41 19.46 2.79
C THR A 524 4.68 20.05 4.18
N PRO A 525 5.64 19.51 4.95
CA PRO A 525 6.01 20.09 6.25
C PRO A 525 6.39 21.58 6.16
N ASP A 526 7.10 22.00 5.11
CA ASP A 526 7.43 23.41 4.90
C ASP A 526 6.19 24.25 4.56
N SER A 527 5.24 23.68 3.82
CA SER A 527 3.98 24.35 3.53
C SER A 527 3.14 24.53 4.80
N LEU A 528 3.08 23.54 5.69
CA LEU A 528 2.43 23.66 7.00
C LEU A 528 3.02 24.81 7.82
N LYS A 529 4.36 24.92 7.87
CA LYS A 529 5.05 26.03 8.55
C LYS A 529 4.72 27.39 7.93
N LYS A 530 4.71 27.49 6.59
CA LYS A 530 4.38 28.73 5.87
C LYS A 530 2.93 29.16 6.11
N LEU A 531 1.98 28.23 6.02
CA LEU A 531 0.57 28.48 6.30
C LEU A 531 0.37 28.93 7.75
N TYR A 532 1.05 28.28 8.70
CA TYR A 532 1.02 28.68 10.10
C TYR A 532 1.56 30.09 10.32
N ALA A 533 2.75 30.40 9.81
CA ALA A 533 3.34 31.73 9.92
C ALA A 533 2.44 32.80 9.29
N SER A 534 1.86 32.52 8.12
CA SER A 534 0.90 33.39 7.45
C SER A 534 -0.33 33.68 8.31
N VAL A 535 -0.94 32.63 8.88
CA VAL A 535 -2.13 32.78 9.74
C VAL A 535 -1.81 33.52 11.03
N VAL A 536 -0.66 33.25 11.66
CA VAL A 536 -0.24 33.95 12.89
C VAL A 536 0.04 35.42 12.64
N ASN A 537 0.75 35.74 11.54
CA ASN A 537 1.18 37.11 11.26
C ASN A 537 0.07 37.99 10.67
N THR A 538 -0.83 37.40 9.88
CA THR A 538 -1.80 38.16 9.06
C THR A 538 -3.27 37.80 9.32
N GLY A 539 -3.54 36.70 10.04
CA GLY A 539 -4.88 36.13 10.18
C GLY A 539 -5.40 35.37 8.95
N LYS A 540 -4.63 35.34 7.85
CA LYS A 540 -5.01 34.78 6.55
C LYS A 540 -4.15 33.56 6.19
N LEU A 541 -4.65 32.68 5.32
CA LEU A 541 -3.89 31.56 4.76
C LEU A 541 -2.89 32.05 3.71
N CYS A 542 -3.31 32.98 2.86
CA CYS A 542 -2.49 33.62 1.84
C CYS A 542 -2.84 35.10 1.73
N GLU A 543 -1.82 35.90 1.36
CA GLU A 543 -1.98 37.32 1.10
C GLU A 543 -2.92 37.56 -0.08
N ASN A 544 -2.68 36.85 -1.18
CA ASN A 544 -3.49 36.88 -2.39
C ASN A 544 -4.16 35.52 -2.60
N GLU A 545 -5.50 35.52 -2.65
CA GLU A 545 -6.26 34.33 -2.99
C GLU A 545 -6.12 34.01 -4.48
N TYR A 546 -6.05 32.73 -4.80
CA TYR A 546 -5.96 32.26 -6.17
C TYR A 546 -6.63 30.91 -6.31
N ARG A 547 -7.14 30.63 -7.51
CA ARG A 547 -7.90 29.42 -7.79
C ARG A 547 -7.27 28.66 -8.94
N ILE A 548 -6.91 27.41 -8.69
CA ILE A 548 -6.36 26.49 -9.70
C ILE A 548 -7.50 25.78 -10.44
N ARG A 549 -8.60 25.48 -9.74
CA ARG A 549 -9.77 24.80 -10.31
C ARG A 549 -11.05 25.17 -9.55
N PRO A 550 -12.22 25.16 -10.22
CA PRO A 550 -13.48 25.49 -9.57
C PRO A 550 -13.85 24.46 -8.50
N SER A 551 -14.55 24.91 -7.47
CA SER A 551 -15.20 24.09 -6.45
C SER A 551 -16.64 23.73 -6.86
N TYR A 552 -17.40 23.07 -6.00
CA TYR A 552 -18.84 22.84 -6.17
C TYR A 552 -19.56 22.90 -4.84
N VAL A 553 -20.88 23.11 -4.88
CA VAL A 553 -21.80 22.85 -3.76
C VAL A 553 -22.57 21.60 -4.12
N TYR A 554 -22.71 20.67 -3.17
CA TYR A 554 -23.48 19.45 -3.36
C TYR A 554 -24.97 19.78 -3.52
N ASP A 555 -25.53 19.46 -4.69
CA ASP A 555 -26.94 19.61 -5.01
C ASP A 555 -27.73 18.39 -4.48
N TRP A 556 -28.54 18.64 -3.46
CA TRP A 556 -29.38 17.64 -2.80
C TRP A 556 -30.67 17.32 -3.56
N SER A 557 -31.03 18.13 -4.58
CA SER A 557 -32.24 17.93 -5.37
C SER A 557 -32.09 16.90 -6.49
N VAL A 558 -30.85 16.51 -6.78
CA VAL A 558 -30.51 15.56 -7.85
C VAL A 558 -29.90 14.27 -7.28
N PRO A 559 -29.95 13.16 -8.04
CA PRO A 559 -29.22 11.94 -7.70
C PRO A 559 -27.72 12.21 -7.43
N PRO A 560 -27.07 11.44 -6.54
CA PRO A 560 -25.66 11.62 -6.22
C PRO A 560 -24.70 11.65 -7.41
N SER A 561 -25.03 10.95 -8.49
CA SER A 561 -24.25 10.94 -9.73
C SER A 561 -24.22 12.29 -10.46
N MET A 562 -25.11 13.23 -10.11
CA MET A 562 -25.27 14.55 -10.71
C MET A 562 -25.05 15.71 -9.71
N CYS A 563 -24.79 15.42 -8.43
CA CYS A 563 -24.74 16.39 -7.33
C CYS A 563 -23.78 17.58 -7.50
N CYS A 564 -22.69 17.40 -8.24
CA CYS A 564 -21.45 18.09 -7.90
C CYS A 564 -20.88 18.87 -9.10
N ALA A 565 -21.76 19.54 -9.84
CA ALA A 565 -21.41 20.36 -10.98
C ALA A 565 -20.50 21.53 -10.57
N ARG A 566 -19.38 21.71 -11.27
CA ARG A 566 -18.43 22.80 -11.02
C ARG A 566 -18.71 23.96 -11.95
N GLN A 567 -18.84 25.16 -11.40
CA GLN A 567 -19.11 26.37 -12.17
C GLN A 567 -17.90 27.32 -12.13
N ASN A 568 -17.37 27.68 -13.30
CA ASN A 568 -16.17 28.52 -13.43
C ASN A 568 -16.35 29.95 -12.89
N SER A 569 -17.57 30.49 -12.89
CA SER A 569 -17.87 31.84 -12.39
C SER A 569 -18.21 31.90 -10.90
N SER A 570 -18.30 30.75 -10.21
CA SER A 570 -18.70 30.72 -8.81
C SER A 570 -17.63 31.29 -7.88
N ASN A 571 -18.03 31.97 -6.81
CA ASN A 571 -17.15 32.39 -5.70
C ASN A 571 -17.11 31.36 -4.56
N ILE A 572 -17.44 30.10 -4.89
CA ILE A 572 -17.37 29.00 -3.92
C ILE A 572 -15.88 28.78 -3.60
N PRO A 573 -15.51 28.74 -2.30
CA PRO A 573 -14.16 28.40 -1.88
C PRO A 573 -13.65 27.12 -2.54
#